data_AF-A0A536V483-F1
#
_entry.id   AF-A0A536V483-F1
#
_cell.length_a   1.000
_cell.length_b   1.000
_cell.length_c   1.000
_cell.angle_alpha   90.00
_cell.angle_beta   90.00
_cell.angle_gamma   90.00
#
_symmetry.space_group_name_H-M   'P 1'
#
loop_
_entity.id
_entity.type
_entity.pdbx_description
1 polymer ?
#
loop_
_entity_poly.entity_id
_entity_poly.type
_entity_poly.pdbx_seq_one_letter_code
_entity_poly.pdbx_strand_id
1 'polypeptide(L)'
;SQIPRFRLPEEVIDEETGYILRLGVEFRGGVRIESMQQLLAEHWDAVFVGSGAPRGRDLSLPGRDEAAAQIHIGIDWLASVSFGHTTHIGKRVIVLGGGNTAMDCCRTSRRLGGDDVKVIVRSPFDEMKASPWEKEDAIHEGIPILDCLVPKAFLHANGKLTGMRFEKVRAVRDERGRRQLVPTGEPEQVFDCDEVLVAVGQDPWIERNAGIAFDEHGMPALDAVTLQSSRPEVFFGGDAALGPKNIIWAVAQGHAAAISIDKYLHGEDVHARPPPGVTLVSQKMGIHEWTYDNEVAPDARHKVPWHDINQSLRNIKVEVELGFDAKTAWKEAQRCLNCDVQTVFSTGQCIECDACVDICPTDCITFTNNGVEADLRTRLRAPARHADQDLYVSGNLKTGRVMVKDEDVCLHCGLCAERCPTGAWDMQKFLLEPARAGRACRSHHGAQKKAA
;
A
#
# COMPACT_ATOMS: atom_id res chain seq x y z
N SER A 1 16.49 8.17 5.31
CA SER A 1 15.05 7.87 5.13
C SER A 1 14.22 8.73 6.08
N GLN A 2 13.00 9.14 5.70
CA GLN A 2 12.06 9.81 6.62
C GLN A 2 11.21 8.80 7.42
N ILE A 3 11.25 7.52 7.05
CA ILE A 3 10.70 6.42 7.86
C ILE A 3 11.61 6.30 9.10
N PRO A 4 11.07 6.31 10.32
CA PRO A 4 11.88 6.22 11.53
C PRO A 4 12.67 4.91 11.63
N ARG A 5 13.87 4.99 12.21
CA ARG A 5 14.79 3.84 12.34
C ARG A 5 14.19 2.68 13.14
N PHE A 6 13.31 2.96 14.10
CA PHE A 6 12.62 1.93 14.87
C PHE A 6 11.57 1.12 14.08
N ARG A 7 11.33 1.51 12.81
CA ARG A 7 10.45 0.79 11.87
C ARG A 7 11.20 0.20 10.69
N LEU A 8 12.23 0.89 10.20
CA LEU A 8 13.01 0.48 9.05
C LEU A 8 14.48 0.81 9.29
N PRO A 9 15.30 -0.19 9.65
CA PRO A 9 16.74 -0.01 9.79
C PRO A 9 17.40 0.47 8.50
N GLU A 10 18.41 1.34 8.61
CA GLU A 10 19.10 1.92 7.45
C GLU A 10 19.89 0.86 6.65
N GLU A 11 20.40 -0.16 7.33
CA GLU A 11 21.14 -1.27 6.71
C GLU A 11 20.33 -2.04 5.67
N VAL A 12 19.02 -2.18 5.87
CA VAL A 12 18.11 -2.81 4.89
C VAL A 12 18.01 -1.95 3.63
N ILE A 13 17.96 -0.63 3.78
CA ILE A 13 17.91 0.30 2.64
C ILE A 13 19.24 0.26 1.88
N ASP A 14 20.37 0.24 2.59
CA ASP A 14 21.70 0.17 2.02
C ASP A 14 21.92 -1.15 1.26
N GLU A 15 21.39 -2.27 1.77
CA GLU A 15 21.43 -3.56 1.10
C GLU A 15 20.66 -3.53 -0.24
N GLU A 16 19.39 -3.12 -0.19
CA GLU A 16 18.49 -3.06 -1.35
C GLU A 16 18.98 -2.09 -2.44
N THR A 17 19.39 -0.87 -2.04
CA THR A 17 19.98 0.10 -2.98
C THR A 17 21.30 -0.41 -3.54
N GLY A 18 22.10 -1.10 -2.73
CA GLY A 18 23.33 -1.75 -3.16
C GLY A 18 23.12 -2.77 -4.28
N TYR A 19 22.04 -3.57 -4.25
CA TYR A 19 21.73 -4.49 -5.35
C TYR A 19 21.51 -3.75 -6.66
N ILE A 20 20.76 -2.64 -6.64
CA ILE A 20 20.47 -1.83 -7.83
C ILE A 20 21.73 -1.17 -8.37
N LEU A 21 22.54 -0.55 -7.52
CA LEU A 21 23.79 0.11 -7.93
C LEU A 21 24.76 -0.88 -8.58
N ARG A 22 24.82 -2.13 -8.07
CA ARG A 22 25.64 -3.21 -8.64
C ARG A 22 25.18 -3.68 -10.02
N LEU A 23 23.98 -3.33 -10.48
CA LEU A 23 23.53 -3.63 -11.86
C LEU A 23 24.23 -2.76 -12.92
N GLY A 24 25.03 -1.76 -12.51
CA GLY A 24 25.77 -0.89 -13.41
C GLY A 24 25.11 0.47 -13.66
N VAL A 25 24.21 0.90 -12.77
CA VAL A 25 23.58 2.22 -12.83
C VAL A 25 24.60 3.29 -12.43
N GLU A 26 24.72 4.37 -13.20
CA GLU A 26 25.52 5.53 -12.81
C GLU A 26 24.76 6.36 -11.76
N PHE A 27 25.27 6.40 -10.53
CA PHE A 27 24.68 7.18 -9.45
C PHE A 27 25.45 8.49 -9.21
N ARG A 28 24.73 9.61 -9.29
CA ARG A 28 25.24 10.96 -9.01
C ARG A 28 24.62 11.52 -7.72
N GLY A 29 25.17 11.12 -6.57
CA GLY A 29 24.74 11.58 -5.25
C GLY A 29 25.11 13.05 -4.97
N GLY A 30 24.36 13.71 -4.07
CA GLY A 30 24.61 15.10 -3.68
C GLY A 30 24.20 16.15 -4.72
N VAL A 31 23.60 15.74 -5.84
CA VAL A 31 23.10 16.63 -6.89
C VAL A 31 21.59 16.78 -6.73
N ARG A 32 21.14 18.00 -6.43
CA ARG A 32 19.72 18.34 -6.36
C ARG A 32 19.26 18.88 -7.72
N ILE A 33 18.17 18.33 -8.23
CA ILE A 33 17.50 18.86 -9.43
C ILE A 33 16.62 20.03 -9.00
N GLU A 34 17.04 21.25 -9.36
CA GLU A 34 16.34 22.51 -9.04
C GLU A 34 15.48 23.04 -10.20
N SER A 35 15.55 22.42 -11.39
CA SER A 35 14.60 22.70 -12.47
C SER A 35 14.40 21.50 -13.38
N MET A 36 13.15 21.13 -13.60
CA MET A 36 12.79 20.10 -14.58
C MET A 36 13.06 20.60 -16.00
N GLN A 37 12.89 21.90 -16.26
CA GLN A 37 13.23 22.49 -17.56
C GLN A 37 14.71 22.39 -17.87
N GLN A 38 15.57 22.67 -16.89
CA GLN A 38 17.02 22.54 -17.06
C GLN A 38 17.42 21.10 -17.34
N LEU A 39 16.85 20.14 -16.58
CA LEU A 39 17.09 18.71 -16.82
C LEU A 39 16.65 18.29 -18.23
N LEU A 40 15.50 18.75 -18.70
CA LEU A 40 15.00 18.44 -20.05
C LEU A 40 15.83 19.11 -21.15
N ALA A 41 16.54 20.20 -20.85
CA ALA A 41 17.45 20.86 -21.79
C ALA A 41 18.77 20.08 -21.98
N GLU A 42 19.06 19.08 -21.16
CA GLU A 42 20.23 18.19 -21.32
C GLU A 42 20.06 17.14 -22.43
N HIS A 43 18.88 17.06 -23.05
CA HIS A 43 18.58 16.18 -24.19
C HIS A 43 18.74 14.67 -23.94
N TRP A 44 18.32 14.20 -22.77
CA TRP A 44 18.17 12.77 -22.49
C TRP A 44 17.11 12.12 -23.38
N ASP A 45 17.36 10.89 -23.85
CA ASP A 45 16.41 10.15 -24.71
C ASP A 45 15.08 9.85 -24.01
N ALA A 46 15.11 9.63 -22.69
CA ALA A 46 13.93 9.49 -21.83
C ALA A 46 14.25 9.90 -20.39
N VAL A 47 13.26 10.42 -19.68
CA VAL A 47 13.38 10.85 -18.28
C VAL A 47 12.30 10.17 -17.43
N PHE A 48 12.74 9.49 -16.36
CA PHE A 48 11.85 8.95 -15.34
C PHE A 48 11.87 9.83 -14.08
N VAL A 49 10.72 10.31 -13.66
CA VAL A 49 10.55 11.16 -12.48
C VAL A 49 10.04 10.31 -11.31
N GLY A 50 10.97 9.94 -10.43
CA GLY A 50 10.73 9.23 -9.17
C GLY A 50 11.04 10.06 -7.93
N SER A 51 10.87 11.39 -7.98
CA SER A 51 11.29 12.32 -6.91
C SER A 51 10.45 12.26 -5.63
N GLY A 52 9.37 11.48 -5.64
CA GLY A 52 8.35 11.49 -4.59
C GLY A 52 7.61 12.84 -4.48
N ALA A 53 7.04 13.10 -3.30
CA ALA A 53 6.34 14.33 -2.96
C ALA A 53 7.09 15.10 -1.85
N PRO A 54 8.24 15.73 -2.15
CA PRO A 54 9.14 16.23 -1.11
C PRO A 54 8.64 17.48 -0.38
N ARG A 55 7.58 18.16 -0.85
CA ARG A 55 7.09 19.39 -0.23
C ARG A 55 5.96 19.07 0.74
N GLY A 56 6.16 19.29 2.04
CA GLY A 56 5.06 19.20 3.01
C GLY A 56 4.08 20.36 2.86
N ARG A 57 2.78 20.08 3.06
CA ARG A 57 1.74 21.11 3.09
C ARG A 57 1.72 21.82 4.43
N ASP A 58 1.54 23.14 4.38
CA ASP A 58 1.41 23.99 5.55
C ASP A 58 -0.06 24.43 5.78
N LEU A 59 -0.32 25.05 6.93
CA LEU A 59 -1.61 25.61 7.31
C LEU A 59 -1.49 27.12 7.57
N SER A 60 -2.17 27.92 6.75
CA SER A 60 -2.29 29.36 6.96
C SER A 60 -3.42 29.67 7.93
N LEU A 61 -3.11 29.72 9.23
CA LEU A 61 -4.04 30.06 10.30
C LEU A 61 -3.51 31.21 11.16
N PRO A 62 -4.37 31.97 11.87
CA PRO A 62 -3.93 32.98 12.81
C PRO A 62 -2.90 32.43 13.83
N GLY A 63 -1.84 33.19 14.11
CA GLY A 63 -0.77 32.81 15.01
C GLY A 63 0.34 31.95 14.39
N ARG A 64 0.19 31.51 13.13
CA ARG A 64 1.15 30.63 12.44
C ARG A 64 2.51 31.30 12.26
N ASP A 65 2.53 32.59 11.95
CA ASP A 65 3.77 33.33 11.68
C ASP A 65 4.43 33.77 12.98
N GLU A 66 3.63 34.21 13.95
CA GLU A 66 4.09 34.70 15.25
C GLU A 66 4.74 33.61 16.10
N ALA A 67 4.33 32.35 15.93
CA ALA A 67 4.87 31.18 16.63
C ALA A 67 5.66 30.23 15.70
N ALA A 68 6.16 30.72 14.56
CA ALA A 68 6.80 29.88 13.53
C ALA A 68 7.99 29.05 14.05
N ALA A 69 8.67 29.49 15.11
CA ALA A 69 9.81 28.78 15.68
C ALA A 69 9.45 27.43 16.32
N GLN A 70 8.19 27.24 16.73
CA GLN A 70 7.69 26.01 17.37
C GLN A 70 6.69 25.24 16.49
N ILE A 71 6.54 25.64 15.23
CA ILE A 71 5.63 25.02 14.28
C ILE A 71 6.47 24.43 13.16
N HIS A 72 6.47 23.11 13.05
CA HIS A 72 7.29 22.39 12.09
C HIS A 72 6.43 21.66 11.08
N ILE A 73 6.88 21.63 9.83
CA ILE A 73 6.32 20.72 8.83
C ILE A 73 6.81 19.31 9.16
N GLY A 74 5.89 18.37 9.35
CA GLY A 74 6.20 17.05 9.91
C GLY A 74 7.22 16.27 9.08
N ILE A 75 7.16 16.38 7.75
CA ILE A 75 8.09 15.67 6.86
C ILE A 75 9.52 16.20 6.96
N ASP A 76 9.67 17.52 7.07
CA ASP A 76 10.97 18.20 7.22
C ASP A 76 11.54 17.94 8.62
N TRP A 77 10.67 17.93 9.63
CA TRP A 77 11.04 17.62 11.00
C TRP A 77 11.53 16.16 11.14
N LEU A 78 10.82 15.18 10.57
CA LEU A 78 11.27 13.78 10.56
C LEU A 78 12.62 13.61 9.84
N ALA A 79 12.82 14.33 8.72
CA ALA A 79 14.11 14.34 8.05
C ALA A 79 15.22 14.91 8.97
N SER A 80 14.96 16.03 9.64
CA SER A 80 15.88 16.65 10.60
C SER A 80 16.25 15.71 11.75
N VAL A 81 15.29 14.95 12.28
CA VAL A 81 15.54 13.91 13.30
C VAL A 81 16.41 12.78 12.75
N SER A 82 16.08 12.30 11.54
CA SER A 82 16.80 11.19 10.89
C SER A 82 18.27 11.55 10.62
N PHE A 83 18.55 12.79 10.23
CA PHE A 83 19.92 13.31 10.03
C PHE A 83 20.60 13.76 11.33
N GLY A 84 19.93 13.64 12.49
CA GLY A 84 20.50 14.01 13.78
C GLY A 84 20.61 15.52 14.04
N HIS A 85 19.97 16.35 13.24
CA HIS A 85 19.88 17.80 13.46
C HIS A 85 18.89 18.15 14.58
N THR A 86 17.85 17.33 14.76
CA THR A 86 16.90 17.44 15.87
C THR A 86 17.03 16.25 16.82
N THR A 87 17.31 16.51 18.10
CA THR A 87 17.53 15.48 19.13
C THR A 87 16.58 15.57 20.33
N HIS A 88 15.73 16.58 20.36
CA HIS A 88 14.74 16.80 21.42
C HIS A 88 13.49 17.46 20.84
N ILE A 89 12.40 17.40 21.61
CA ILE A 89 11.14 18.09 21.34
C ILE A 89 10.56 18.65 22.65
N GLY A 90 9.67 19.63 22.54
CA GLY A 90 8.89 20.19 23.64
C GLY A 90 8.06 19.13 24.40
N LYS A 91 7.64 19.48 25.63
CA LYS A 91 6.95 18.54 26.51
C LYS A 91 5.53 18.23 26.06
N ARG A 92 4.81 19.24 25.56
CA ARG A 92 3.44 19.11 25.05
C ARG A 92 3.45 19.28 23.54
N VAL A 93 3.13 18.22 22.79
CA VAL A 93 3.25 18.21 21.32
C VAL A 93 1.91 17.90 20.70
N ILE A 94 1.49 18.73 19.74
CA ILE A 94 0.33 18.43 18.90
C ILE A 94 0.81 18.03 17.51
N VAL A 95 0.36 16.88 17.04
CA VAL A 95 0.61 16.42 15.67
C VAL A 95 -0.69 16.52 14.87
N LEU A 96 -0.68 17.34 13.82
CA LEU A 96 -1.83 17.56 12.96
C LEU A 96 -1.81 16.62 11.77
N GLY A 97 -2.81 15.74 11.66
CA GLY A 97 -2.92 14.84 10.52
C GLY A 97 -3.34 13.43 10.93
N GLY A 98 -3.78 12.65 9.94
CA GLY A 98 -4.24 11.27 10.15
C GLY A 98 -3.68 10.27 9.16
N GLY A 99 -2.52 10.55 8.57
CA GLY A 99 -1.78 9.63 7.70
C GLY A 99 -0.52 9.09 8.39
N ASN A 100 0.22 8.22 7.71
CA ASN A 100 1.42 7.57 8.27
C ASN A 100 2.48 8.57 8.76
N THR A 101 2.70 9.68 8.04
CA THR A 101 3.61 10.74 8.50
C THR A 101 3.24 11.30 9.87
N ALA A 102 1.94 11.41 10.18
CA ALA A 102 1.49 11.88 11.49
C ALA A 102 1.77 10.84 12.59
N MET A 103 1.63 9.54 12.28
CA MET A 103 1.94 8.45 13.19
C MET A 103 3.46 8.39 13.48
N ASP A 104 4.28 8.53 12.44
CA ASP A 104 5.73 8.59 12.59
C ASP A 104 6.16 9.83 13.41
N CYS A 105 5.56 11.00 13.16
CA CYS A 105 5.81 12.21 13.92
C CYS A 105 5.49 12.04 15.41
N CYS A 106 4.31 11.48 15.76
CA CYS A 106 3.90 11.38 17.16
C CYS A 106 4.74 10.36 17.95
N ARG A 107 5.02 9.19 17.36
CA ARG A 107 5.85 8.14 17.97
C ARG A 107 7.30 8.59 18.12
N THR A 108 7.81 9.34 17.14
CA THR A 108 9.14 9.96 17.23
C THR A 108 9.17 11.05 18.30
N SER A 109 8.12 11.88 18.41
CA SER A 109 8.00 12.91 19.44
C SER A 109 8.06 12.32 20.85
N ARG A 110 7.38 11.19 21.09
CA ARG A 110 7.46 10.48 22.38
C ARG A 110 8.88 10.03 22.72
N ARG A 111 9.63 9.53 21.73
CA ARG A 111 11.03 9.08 21.90
C ARG A 111 12.02 10.22 22.09
N LEU A 112 11.72 11.41 21.60
CA LEU A 112 12.56 12.61 21.75
C LEU A 112 12.26 13.41 23.04
N GLY A 113 11.44 12.86 23.94
CA GLY A 113 11.19 13.43 25.27
C GLY A 113 9.90 14.24 25.41
N GLY A 114 9.00 14.16 24.43
CA GLY A 114 7.64 14.70 24.55
C GLY A 114 6.84 13.87 25.56
N ASP A 115 6.33 14.52 26.61
CA ASP A 115 5.63 13.87 27.72
C ASP A 115 4.12 13.73 27.45
N ASP A 116 3.54 14.71 26.76
CA ASP A 116 2.13 14.79 26.39
C ASP A 116 2.01 15.04 24.88
N VAL A 117 1.99 13.95 24.11
CA VAL A 117 1.89 14.00 22.64
C VAL A 117 0.48 13.61 22.24
N LYS A 118 -0.19 14.43 21.43
CA LYS A 118 -1.53 14.14 20.92
C LYS A 118 -1.55 14.20 19.39
N VAL A 119 -2.24 13.26 18.77
CA VAL A 119 -2.59 13.38 17.35
C VAL A 119 -3.96 14.01 17.25
N ILE A 120 -4.10 15.06 16.45
CA ILE A 120 -5.38 15.72 16.21
C ILE A 120 -5.69 15.68 14.72
N VAL A 121 -6.87 15.14 14.39
CA VAL A 121 -7.30 14.88 13.02
C VAL A 121 -8.72 15.39 12.78
N ARG A 122 -8.96 15.94 11.58
CA ARG A 122 -10.28 16.46 11.17
C ARG A 122 -11.28 15.39 10.77
N SER A 123 -10.79 14.21 10.42
CA SER A 123 -11.59 13.07 9.98
C SER A 123 -11.96 12.18 11.17
N PRO A 124 -13.07 11.43 11.07
CA PRO A 124 -13.36 10.34 12.01
C PRO A 124 -12.21 9.33 12.11
N PHE A 125 -12.09 8.67 13.26
CA PHE A 125 -11.01 7.71 13.56
C PHE A 125 -10.97 6.51 12.59
N ASP A 126 -12.13 6.01 12.20
CA ASP A 126 -12.32 4.91 11.25
C ASP A 126 -11.95 5.30 9.81
N GLU A 127 -12.14 6.57 9.44
CA GLU A 127 -11.80 7.12 8.12
C GLU A 127 -10.39 7.73 8.04
N MET A 128 -9.53 7.52 9.03
CA MET A 128 -8.13 7.95 8.99
C MET A 128 -7.37 7.24 7.85
N LYS A 129 -6.43 7.96 7.23
CA LYS A 129 -5.59 7.42 6.14
C LYS A 129 -4.49 6.49 6.66
N ALA A 130 -4.10 6.63 7.92
CA ALA A 130 -3.14 5.76 8.56
C ALA A 130 -3.69 4.34 8.65
N SER A 131 -2.81 3.36 8.45
CA SER A 131 -3.22 1.97 8.57
C SER A 131 -3.65 1.62 9.99
N PRO A 132 -4.51 0.60 10.17
CA PRO A 132 -5.01 0.20 11.49
C PRO A 132 -3.89 -0.07 12.50
N TRP A 133 -2.85 -0.80 12.09
CA TRP A 133 -1.72 -1.13 12.95
C TRP A 133 -0.91 0.09 13.41
N GLU A 134 -0.75 1.12 12.57
CA GLU A 134 -0.06 2.36 13.00
C GLU A 134 -0.84 3.13 14.07
N LYS A 135 -2.18 3.10 13.96
CA LYS A 135 -3.05 3.69 14.99
C LYS A 135 -2.96 2.91 16.29
N GLU A 136 -2.96 1.58 16.22
CA GLU A 136 -2.80 0.70 17.38
C GLU A 136 -1.45 0.92 18.08
N ASP A 137 -0.37 1.02 17.31
CA ASP A 137 0.97 1.31 17.82
C ASP A 137 1.05 2.65 18.56
N ALA A 138 0.51 3.72 17.95
CA ALA A 138 0.49 5.04 18.57
C ALA A 138 -0.31 5.04 19.90
N ILE A 139 -1.47 4.38 19.92
CA ILE A 139 -2.30 4.25 21.13
C ILE A 139 -1.58 3.43 22.19
N HIS A 140 -0.90 2.33 21.81
CA HIS A 140 -0.13 1.50 22.72
C HIS A 140 1.03 2.28 23.37
N GLU A 141 1.61 3.24 22.65
CA GLU A 141 2.62 4.18 23.17
C GLU A 141 2.06 5.32 24.04
N GLY A 142 0.75 5.28 24.34
CA GLY A 142 0.05 6.24 25.19
C GLY A 142 -0.25 7.57 24.48
N ILE A 143 -0.28 7.58 23.15
CA ILE A 143 -0.55 8.78 22.35
C ILE A 143 -2.04 8.83 22.02
N PRO A 144 -2.84 9.71 22.63
CA PRO A 144 -4.24 9.87 22.28
C PRO A 144 -4.41 10.42 20.86
N ILE A 145 -5.37 9.85 20.13
CA ILE A 145 -5.83 10.34 18.83
C ILE A 145 -7.18 11.01 19.03
N LEU A 146 -7.22 12.33 18.84
CA LEU A 146 -8.42 13.15 18.94
C LEU A 146 -8.96 13.43 17.54
N ASP A 147 -10.15 12.91 17.26
CA ASP A 147 -10.76 12.94 15.94
C ASP A 147 -11.82 14.03 15.81
N CYS A 148 -12.22 14.29 14.56
CA CYS A 148 -13.24 15.28 14.22
C CYS A 148 -12.97 16.70 14.77
N LEU A 149 -11.70 17.12 14.78
CA LEU A 149 -11.28 18.45 15.22
C LEU A 149 -10.58 19.19 14.08
N VAL A 150 -11.11 20.36 13.71
CA VAL A 150 -10.53 21.22 12.67
C VAL A 150 -9.72 22.34 13.32
N PRO A 151 -8.44 22.54 12.96
CA PRO A 151 -7.62 23.60 13.52
C PRO A 151 -8.13 25.00 13.12
N LYS A 152 -8.16 25.93 14.07
CA LYS A 152 -8.67 27.31 13.88
C LYS A 152 -7.60 28.38 14.08
N ALA A 153 -6.75 28.25 15.10
CA ALA A 153 -5.70 29.21 15.39
C ALA A 153 -4.58 28.59 16.24
N PHE A 154 -3.35 29.03 15.99
CA PHE A 154 -2.22 28.85 16.89
C PHE A 154 -2.28 29.93 17.97
N LEU A 155 -2.26 29.53 19.24
CA LEU A 155 -2.28 30.45 20.37
C LEU A 155 -0.84 30.71 20.80
N HIS A 156 -0.50 31.99 20.96
CA HIS A 156 0.86 32.39 21.33
C HIS A 156 0.83 33.55 22.32
N ALA A 157 1.90 33.67 23.10
CA ALA A 157 2.18 34.81 23.97
C ALA A 157 3.63 35.24 23.75
N ASN A 158 3.85 36.51 23.41
CA ASN A 158 5.20 37.07 23.17
C ASN A 158 6.03 36.26 22.15
N GLY A 159 5.39 35.80 21.06
CA GLY A 159 6.04 35.00 20.02
C GLY A 159 6.36 33.55 20.40
N LYS A 160 5.85 33.06 21.53
CA LYS A 160 5.97 31.66 21.95
C LYS A 160 4.63 30.96 21.87
N LEU A 161 4.60 29.78 21.23
CA LEU A 161 3.42 28.91 21.20
C LEU A 161 3.01 28.50 22.62
N THR A 162 1.71 28.60 22.92
CA THR A 162 1.14 28.19 24.21
C THR A 162 0.03 27.15 24.07
N GLY A 163 -0.58 27.06 22.89
CA GLY A 163 -1.68 26.14 22.63
C GLY A 163 -2.19 26.24 21.20
N MET A 164 -3.18 25.44 20.88
CA MET A 164 -3.87 25.49 19.60
C MET A 164 -5.38 25.32 19.80
N ARG A 165 -6.16 26.07 19.03
CA ARG A 165 -7.62 26.07 19.10
C ARG A 165 -8.23 25.26 17.96
N PHE A 166 -9.28 24.51 18.26
CA PHE A 166 -9.97 23.61 17.36
C PHE A 166 -11.49 23.77 17.44
N GLU A 167 -12.14 23.55 16.31
CA GLU A 167 -13.59 23.45 16.19
C GLU A 167 -13.98 21.97 16.08
N LYS A 168 -14.96 21.54 16.89
CA LYS A 168 -15.51 20.19 16.77
C LYS A 168 -16.44 20.13 15.57
N VAL A 169 -16.17 19.18 14.69
CA VAL A 169 -16.96 18.93 13.48
C VAL A 169 -17.56 17.53 13.53
N ARG A 170 -18.48 17.24 12.63
CA ARG A 170 -18.95 15.88 12.35
C ARG A 170 -18.93 15.63 10.85
N ALA A 171 -18.64 14.40 10.45
CA ALA A 171 -18.68 13.99 9.05
C ALA A 171 -20.12 13.69 8.65
N VAL A 172 -20.59 14.32 7.58
CA VAL A 172 -21.87 14.04 6.91
C VAL A 172 -21.57 13.73 5.45
N ARG A 173 -22.28 12.77 4.86
CA ARG A 173 -22.17 12.47 3.43
C ARG A 173 -23.28 13.22 2.68
N ASP A 174 -22.92 13.88 1.59
CA ASP A 174 -23.89 14.48 0.69
C ASP A 174 -24.65 13.40 -0.11
N GLU A 175 -25.68 13.82 -0.86
CA GLU A 175 -26.48 12.94 -1.72
C GLU A 175 -25.65 12.21 -2.79
N ARG A 176 -24.43 12.67 -3.06
CA ARG A 176 -23.46 12.07 -3.99
C ARG A 176 -22.40 11.23 -3.28
N GLY A 177 -22.57 10.96 -1.98
CA GLY A 177 -21.66 10.17 -1.16
C GLY A 177 -20.36 10.89 -0.77
N ARG A 178 -20.17 12.16 -1.14
CA ARG A 178 -18.97 12.94 -0.79
C ARG A 178 -19.06 13.41 0.64
N ARG A 179 -17.96 13.26 1.36
CA ARG A 179 -17.85 13.66 2.75
C ARG A 179 -17.74 15.18 2.88
N GLN A 180 -18.56 15.75 3.75
CA GLN A 180 -18.49 17.12 4.21
C GLN A 180 -18.31 17.15 5.74
N LEU A 181 -17.50 18.08 6.22
CA LEU A 181 -17.33 18.33 7.66
C LEU A 181 -18.20 19.53 8.02
N VAL A 182 -19.15 19.32 8.93
CA VAL A 182 -20.04 20.39 9.43
C VAL A 182 -19.76 20.65 10.91
N PRO A 183 -19.71 21.91 11.36
CA PRO A 183 -19.59 22.24 12.77
C PRO A 183 -20.68 21.58 13.62
N THR A 184 -20.34 21.11 14.82
CA THR A 184 -21.33 20.54 15.74
C THR A 184 -22.06 21.62 16.55
N GLY A 185 -21.53 22.85 16.59
CA GLY A 185 -22.03 23.94 17.43
C GLY A 185 -21.55 23.87 18.89
N GLU A 186 -20.76 22.85 19.24
CA GLU A 186 -20.06 22.78 20.51
C GLU A 186 -19.00 23.89 20.64
N PRO A 187 -18.66 24.30 21.88
CA PRO A 187 -17.61 25.30 22.09
C PRO A 187 -16.27 24.84 21.51
N GLU A 188 -15.50 25.80 21.00
CA GLU A 188 -14.13 25.55 20.52
C GLU A 188 -13.27 24.97 21.64
N GLN A 189 -12.47 23.96 21.30
CA GLN A 189 -11.58 23.27 22.23
C GLN A 189 -10.18 23.85 22.11
N VAL A 190 -9.51 24.04 23.25
CA VAL A 190 -8.14 24.52 23.31
C VAL A 190 -7.28 23.45 23.94
N PHE A 191 -6.18 23.11 23.27
CA PHE A 191 -5.17 22.20 23.79
C PHE A 191 -3.86 22.95 23.94
N ASP A 192 -3.32 22.94 25.15
CA ASP A 192 -2.02 23.54 25.39
C ASP A 192 -0.91 22.72 24.72
N CYS A 193 0.04 23.42 24.12
CA CYS A 193 1.19 22.80 23.47
C CYS A 193 2.39 23.75 23.45
N ASP A 194 3.57 23.13 23.41
CA ASP A 194 4.86 23.80 23.28
C ASP A 194 5.37 23.73 21.83
N GLU A 195 5.00 22.67 21.09
CA GLU A 195 5.31 22.48 19.68
C GLU A 195 4.14 21.88 18.89
N VAL A 196 4.06 22.22 17.60
CA VAL A 196 3.10 21.63 16.64
C VAL A 196 3.82 21.06 15.43
N LEU A 197 3.50 19.82 15.07
CA LEU A 197 3.96 19.16 13.85
C LEU A 197 2.82 19.09 12.84
N VAL A 198 2.97 19.78 11.70
CA VAL A 198 1.98 19.85 10.63
C VAL A 198 2.23 18.72 9.62
N ALA A 199 1.40 17.67 9.65
CA ALA A 199 1.48 16.48 8.80
C ALA A 199 0.19 16.27 7.97
N VAL A 200 -0.25 17.33 7.29
CA VAL A 200 -1.55 17.39 6.58
C VAL A 200 -1.50 17.03 5.09
N GLY A 201 -0.33 16.69 4.56
CA GLY A 201 -0.15 16.24 3.19
C GLY A 201 1.21 16.60 2.61
N GLN A 202 1.48 16.10 1.41
CA GLN A 202 2.71 16.31 0.66
C GLN A 202 2.38 16.57 -0.80
N ASP A 203 3.20 17.36 -1.48
CA ASP A 203 3.05 17.74 -2.88
C ASP A 203 4.34 17.47 -3.69
N PRO A 204 4.22 17.13 -4.98
CA PRO A 204 5.36 17.04 -5.87
C PRO A 204 6.00 18.42 -6.08
N TRP A 205 7.29 18.43 -6.40
CA TRP A 205 8.09 19.66 -6.54
C TRP A 205 8.04 20.30 -7.94
N ILE A 206 7.48 19.60 -8.92
CA ILE A 206 7.68 19.86 -10.36
C ILE A 206 7.12 21.20 -10.81
N GLU A 207 7.90 21.91 -11.62
CA GLU A 207 7.57 23.21 -12.18
C GLU A 207 6.43 23.12 -13.20
N ARG A 208 5.41 23.97 -13.05
CA ARG A 208 4.23 23.98 -13.95
C ARG A 208 4.57 24.39 -15.39
N ASN A 209 5.65 25.15 -15.57
CA ASN A 209 6.14 25.60 -16.88
C ASN A 209 7.12 24.60 -17.54
N ALA A 210 7.25 23.37 -17.04
CA ALA A 210 8.06 22.32 -17.67
C ALA A 210 7.45 21.73 -18.97
N GLY A 211 6.28 22.23 -19.41
CA GLY A 211 5.56 21.70 -20.57
C GLY A 211 4.84 20.38 -20.27
N ILE A 212 4.59 20.10 -18.98
CA ILE A 212 3.84 18.93 -18.50
C ILE A 212 2.44 19.40 -18.10
N ALA A 213 1.41 18.68 -18.53
CA ALA A 213 0.03 18.95 -18.11
C ALA A 213 -0.16 18.49 -16.66
N PHE A 214 -0.95 19.24 -15.89
CA PHE A 214 -1.29 18.94 -14.50
C PHE A 214 -2.80 18.90 -14.33
N ASP A 215 -3.28 18.08 -13.41
CA ASP A 215 -4.67 18.02 -13.01
C ASP A 215 -5.06 19.15 -12.03
N GLU A 216 -6.32 19.16 -11.61
CA GLU A 216 -6.88 20.13 -10.65
C GLU A 216 -6.25 20.04 -9.25
N HIS A 217 -5.60 18.92 -8.93
CA HIS A 217 -4.91 18.68 -7.67
C HIS A 217 -3.42 19.04 -7.73
N GLY A 218 -2.93 19.50 -8.89
CA GLY A 218 -1.53 19.84 -9.09
C GLY A 218 -0.61 18.63 -9.27
N MET A 219 -1.17 17.45 -9.56
CA MET A 219 -0.43 16.25 -9.95
C MET A 219 -0.23 16.24 -11.47
N PRO A 220 0.86 15.65 -11.98
CA PRO A 220 1.03 15.49 -13.43
C PRO A 220 -0.13 14.66 -13.99
N ALA A 221 -0.70 15.12 -15.10
CA ALA A 221 -1.70 14.35 -15.84
C ALA A 221 -0.96 13.27 -16.63
N LEU A 222 -1.15 12.01 -16.22
CA LEU A 222 -0.47 10.85 -16.77
C LEU A 222 -1.48 9.89 -17.40
N ASP A 223 -1.02 9.14 -18.39
CA ASP A 223 -1.74 7.95 -18.83
C ASP A 223 -1.70 6.88 -17.73
N ALA A 224 -2.86 6.32 -17.39
CA ALA A 224 -3.04 5.45 -16.23
C ALA A 224 -2.26 4.11 -16.32
N VAL A 225 -1.95 3.66 -17.54
CA VAL A 225 -1.29 2.37 -17.78
C VAL A 225 0.20 2.55 -18.01
N THR A 226 0.57 3.52 -18.85
CA THR A 226 1.94 3.75 -19.30
C THR A 226 2.73 4.66 -18.36
N LEU A 227 2.03 5.44 -17.52
CA LEU A 227 2.60 6.48 -16.65
C LEU A 227 3.38 7.55 -17.41
N GLN A 228 3.08 7.70 -18.69
CA GLN A 228 3.64 8.71 -19.57
C GLN A 228 2.91 10.04 -19.35
N SER A 229 3.66 11.14 -19.34
CA SER A 229 3.09 12.49 -19.23
C SER A 229 2.64 13.04 -20.59
N SER A 230 2.17 14.29 -20.61
CA SER A 230 1.92 15.00 -21.87
C SER A 230 3.18 15.23 -22.73
N ARG A 231 4.38 15.06 -22.16
CA ARG A 231 5.64 14.99 -22.90
C ARG A 231 6.01 13.53 -23.15
N PRO A 232 6.15 13.09 -24.43
CA PRO A 232 6.40 11.69 -24.76
C PRO A 232 7.66 11.09 -24.12
N GLU A 233 8.69 11.90 -23.92
CA GLU A 233 9.97 11.49 -23.35
C GLU A 233 9.97 11.44 -21.80
N VAL A 234 8.90 11.88 -21.13
CA VAL A 234 8.84 12.00 -19.67
C VAL A 234 7.80 11.04 -19.07
N PHE A 235 8.29 10.19 -18.18
CA PHE A 235 7.53 9.16 -17.45
C PHE A 235 7.65 9.37 -15.96
N PHE A 236 6.69 8.84 -15.21
CA PHE A 236 6.55 9.09 -13.78
C PHE A 236 6.33 7.81 -12.99
N GLY A 237 6.72 7.82 -11.71
CA GLY A 237 6.39 6.76 -10.78
C GLY A 237 6.51 7.18 -9.32
N GLY A 238 6.00 6.35 -8.42
CA GLY A 238 5.90 6.65 -7.00
C GLY A 238 4.98 7.82 -6.69
N ASP A 239 5.26 8.47 -5.57
CA ASP A 239 4.42 9.56 -5.07
C ASP A 239 4.39 10.78 -5.99
N ALA A 240 5.41 10.93 -6.87
CA ALA A 240 5.43 11.98 -7.88
C ALA A 240 4.38 11.77 -8.99
N ALA A 241 3.89 10.54 -9.17
CA ALA A 241 2.92 10.18 -10.19
C ALA A 241 1.47 10.34 -9.69
N LEU A 242 1.10 9.56 -8.68
CA LEU A 242 -0.29 9.42 -8.22
C LEU A 242 -0.50 9.90 -6.77
N GLY A 243 0.47 10.61 -6.21
CA GLY A 243 0.48 11.06 -4.83
C GLY A 243 0.90 9.98 -3.83
N PRO A 244 0.99 10.34 -2.54
CA PRO A 244 1.54 9.49 -1.50
C PRO A 244 0.76 8.19 -1.33
N LYS A 245 1.42 7.05 -1.59
CA LYS A 245 0.90 5.69 -1.39
C LYS A 245 1.91 4.82 -0.63
N ASN A 246 1.69 3.51 -0.61
CA ASN A 246 2.64 2.55 -0.03
C ASN A 246 3.83 2.33 -0.96
N ILE A 247 4.99 1.98 -0.39
CA ILE A 247 6.24 1.72 -1.12
C ILE A 247 6.08 0.71 -2.26
N ILE A 248 5.25 -0.32 -2.07
CA ILE A 248 5.01 -1.36 -3.09
C ILE A 248 4.35 -0.79 -4.36
N TRP A 249 3.53 0.25 -4.24
CA TRP A 249 2.94 0.93 -5.39
C TRP A 249 4.00 1.71 -6.17
N ALA A 250 4.94 2.35 -5.49
CA ALA A 250 6.05 3.04 -6.14
C ALA A 250 6.93 2.06 -6.93
N VAL A 251 7.24 0.89 -6.35
CA VAL A 251 7.99 -0.17 -7.03
C VAL A 251 7.21 -0.69 -8.25
N ALA A 252 5.92 -1.00 -8.10
CA ALA A 252 5.07 -1.47 -9.20
C ALA A 252 5.00 -0.44 -10.35
N GLN A 253 4.88 0.84 -10.02
CA GLN A 253 4.90 1.93 -11.00
C GLN A 253 6.25 2.08 -11.68
N GLY A 254 7.37 1.91 -10.95
CA GLY A 254 8.71 1.87 -11.54
C GLY A 254 8.85 0.77 -12.60
N HIS A 255 8.36 -0.45 -12.30
CA HIS A 255 8.33 -1.55 -13.27
C HIS A 255 7.43 -1.24 -14.47
N ALA A 256 6.26 -0.65 -14.24
CA ALA A 256 5.34 -0.28 -15.30
C ALA A 256 5.93 0.78 -16.24
N ALA A 257 6.52 1.84 -15.68
CA ALA A 257 7.18 2.90 -16.43
C ALA A 257 8.41 2.39 -17.20
N ALA A 258 9.18 1.45 -16.63
CA ALA A 258 10.33 0.85 -17.31
C ALA A 258 9.94 0.15 -18.64
N ILE A 259 8.80 -0.55 -18.69
CA ILE A 259 8.29 -1.14 -19.94
C ILE A 259 7.92 -0.04 -20.95
N SER A 260 7.28 1.05 -20.48
CA SER A 260 6.90 2.17 -21.33
C SER A 260 8.12 2.87 -21.92
N ILE A 261 9.15 3.09 -21.10
CA ILE A 261 10.42 3.68 -21.52
C ILE A 261 11.12 2.78 -22.54
N ASP A 262 11.22 1.46 -22.30
CA ASP A 262 11.84 0.54 -23.28
C ASP A 262 11.11 0.60 -24.62
N LYS A 263 9.76 0.57 -24.63
CA LYS A 263 8.98 0.68 -25.86
C LYS A 263 9.15 2.00 -26.57
N TYR A 264 9.10 3.11 -25.82
CA TYR A 264 9.30 4.45 -26.35
C TYR A 264 10.68 4.61 -27.02
N LEU A 265 11.75 4.17 -26.34
CA LEU A 265 13.12 4.24 -26.87
C LEU A 265 13.33 3.37 -28.13
N HIS A 266 12.49 2.37 -28.36
CA HIS A 266 12.52 1.54 -29.56
C HIS A 266 11.52 1.98 -30.64
N GLY A 267 10.79 3.09 -30.43
CA GLY A 267 9.77 3.57 -31.35
C GLY A 267 8.57 2.62 -31.48
N GLU A 268 8.30 1.80 -30.46
CA GLU A 268 7.14 0.93 -30.38
C GLU A 268 5.95 1.65 -29.73
N ASP A 269 4.75 1.12 -29.97
CA ASP A 269 3.55 1.58 -29.25
C ASP A 269 3.65 1.22 -27.75
N VAL A 270 3.66 2.26 -26.90
CA VAL A 270 3.73 2.15 -25.44
C VAL A 270 2.53 1.44 -24.82
N HIS A 271 1.39 1.40 -25.53
CA HIS A 271 0.19 0.67 -25.10
C HIS A 271 0.21 -0.81 -25.50
N ALA A 272 1.06 -1.20 -26.44
CA ALA A 272 1.22 -2.59 -26.88
C ALA A 272 2.04 -3.41 -25.87
N ARG A 273 1.53 -3.56 -24.65
CA ARG A 273 2.22 -4.19 -23.52
C ARG A 273 2.05 -5.71 -23.53
N PRO A 274 3.11 -6.49 -23.30
CA PRO A 274 2.95 -7.94 -23.16
C PRO A 274 2.10 -8.26 -21.92
N PRO A 275 1.20 -9.25 -21.99
CA PRO A 275 0.58 -9.78 -20.78
C PRO A 275 1.66 -10.45 -19.91
N PRO A 276 1.45 -10.54 -18.59
CA PRO A 276 2.30 -11.40 -17.76
C PRO A 276 2.20 -12.85 -18.23
N GLY A 277 3.31 -13.57 -18.15
CA GLY A 277 3.33 -15.01 -18.37
C GLY A 277 2.66 -15.72 -17.20
N VAL A 278 1.81 -16.70 -17.51
CA VAL A 278 1.17 -17.56 -16.50
C VAL A 278 1.36 -18.99 -16.93
N THR A 279 1.92 -19.79 -16.02
CA THR A 279 1.97 -21.24 -16.19
C THR A 279 1.32 -21.90 -14.98
N LEU A 280 0.47 -22.89 -15.27
CA LEU A 280 -0.09 -23.77 -14.26
C LEU A 280 0.53 -25.16 -14.42
N VAL A 281 1.07 -25.70 -13.33
CA VAL A 281 1.69 -27.03 -13.33
C VAL A 281 1.05 -27.87 -12.23
N SER A 282 0.45 -29.00 -12.61
CA SER A 282 -0.11 -29.95 -11.65
C SER A 282 0.95 -30.38 -10.63
N GLN A 283 0.58 -30.34 -9.35
CA GLN A 283 1.44 -30.75 -8.23
C GLN A 283 1.12 -32.17 -7.76
N LYS A 284 0.46 -32.94 -8.62
CA LYS A 284 0.04 -34.32 -8.37
C LYS A 284 1.24 -35.26 -8.37
N MET A 285 1.44 -35.96 -7.26
CA MET A 285 2.46 -37.01 -7.13
C MET A 285 1.86 -38.41 -7.31
N GLY A 286 0.60 -38.58 -6.91
CA GLY A 286 -0.20 -39.80 -7.06
C GLY A 286 -1.69 -39.47 -7.18
N ILE A 287 -2.57 -40.47 -7.30
CA ILE A 287 -4.02 -40.21 -7.46
C ILE A 287 -4.58 -39.41 -6.26
N HIS A 288 -4.10 -39.70 -5.05
CA HIS A 288 -4.48 -39.08 -3.79
C HIS A 288 -3.27 -38.49 -3.03
N GLU A 289 -2.20 -38.14 -3.74
CA GLU A 289 -0.95 -37.68 -3.13
C GLU A 289 -0.47 -36.39 -3.81
N TRP A 290 -0.22 -35.36 -3.00
CA TRP A 290 0.11 -34.02 -3.42
C TRP A 290 1.40 -33.54 -2.75
N THR A 291 2.05 -32.56 -3.36
CA THR A 291 3.33 -32.01 -2.87
C THR A 291 3.19 -31.25 -1.53
N TYR A 292 1.95 -30.96 -1.10
CA TYR A 292 1.65 -30.12 0.07
C TYR A 292 0.59 -30.79 0.96
N ASP A 293 0.84 -30.80 2.27
CA ASP A 293 -0.03 -31.39 3.31
C ASP A 293 -0.09 -30.44 4.52
N ASN A 294 -0.65 -29.25 4.32
CA ASN A 294 -0.83 -28.29 5.41
C ASN A 294 -2.20 -28.51 6.05
N GLU A 295 -2.23 -28.76 7.35
CA GLU A 295 -3.47 -28.84 8.10
C GLU A 295 -4.17 -27.47 8.18
N VAL A 296 -5.50 -27.48 8.11
CA VAL A 296 -6.31 -26.30 8.38
C VAL A 296 -6.27 -26.01 9.88
N ALA A 297 -5.43 -25.07 10.29
CA ALA A 297 -5.30 -24.66 11.68
C ALA A 297 -6.33 -23.58 12.06
N PRO A 298 -7.24 -23.83 13.02
CA PRO A 298 -8.23 -22.85 13.48
C PRO A 298 -7.65 -21.81 14.45
N ASP A 299 -6.37 -21.88 14.78
CA ASP A 299 -5.70 -20.98 15.72
C ASP A 299 -5.80 -19.52 15.27
N ALA A 300 -5.78 -18.58 16.22
CA ALA A 300 -5.57 -17.18 15.87
C ALA A 300 -4.13 -16.95 15.37
N ARG A 301 -3.91 -15.98 14.49
CA ARG A 301 -2.56 -15.56 14.10
C ARG A 301 -1.78 -15.09 15.34
N HIS A 302 -0.56 -15.59 15.53
CA HIS A 302 0.29 -15.08 16.60
C HIS A 302 0.59 -13.58 16.38
N LYS A 303 0.51 -12.78 17.44
CA LYS A 303 0.92 -11.37 17.39
C LYS A 303 2.44 -11.31 17.33
N VAL A 304 2.97 -10.47 16.44
CA VAL A 304 4.42 -10.22 16.35
C VAL A 304 4.89 -9.67 17.70
N PRO A 305 5.89 -10.31 18.34
CA PRO A 305 6.47 -9.81 19.58
C PRO A 305 7.03 -8.39 19.40
N TRP A 306 6.85 -7.58 20.43
CA TRP A 306 7.39 -6.23 20.50
C TRP A 306 8.46 -6.11 21.58
N HIS A 307 9.39 -5.18 21.37
CA HIS A 307 10.30 -4.75 22.42
C HIS A 307 9.54 -4.12 23.59
N ASP A 308 10.09 -4.24 24.80
CA ASP A 308 9.55 -3.55 25.98
C ASP A 308 9.40 -2.04 25.72
N ILE A 309 8.23 -1.51 26.06
CA ILE A 309 7.86 -0.13 25.75
C ILE A 309 8.79 0.90 26.41
N ASN A 310 9.28 0.62 27.61
CA ASN A 310 10.16 1.54 28.31
C ASN A 310 11.55 1.56 27.68
N GLN A 311 11.98 0.46 27.09
CA GLN A 311 13.25 0.37 26.37
C GLN A 311 13.15 1.04 25.00
N SER A 312 12.08 0.79 24.24
CA SER A 312 11.88 1.35 22.89
C SER A 312 11.62 2.86 22.92
N LEU A 313 10.96 3.38 23.95
CA LEU A 313 10.77 4.82 24.14
C LEU A 313 12.06 5.55 24.52
N ARG A 314 13.03 4.89 25.14
CA ARG A 314 14.32 5.49 25.53
C ARG A 314 15.31 5.59 24.38
N ASN A 315 15.14 4.81 23.32
CA ASN A 315 16.09 4.77 22.22
C ASN A 315 15.39 4.66 20.86
N ILE A 316 15.43 5.77 20.11
CA ILE A 316 14.84 5.89 18.77
C ILE A 316 15.43 4.91 17.73
N LYS A 317 16.58 4.30 18.02
CA LYS A 317 17.25 3.35 17.12
C LYS A 317 16.81 1.91 17.35
N VAL A 318 16.11 1.61 18.44
CA VAL A 318 15.65 0.25 18.74
C VAL A 318 14.40 -0.03 17.92
N GLU A 319 14.46 -1.06 17.08
CA GLU A 319 13.31 -1.57 16.34
C GLU A 319 12.23 -2.06 17.31
N VAL A 320 10.97 -1.70 17.05
CA VAL A 320 9.85 -2.06 17.94
C VAL A 320 9.43 -3.51 17.70
N GLU A 321 9.33 -3.92 16.45
CA GLU A 321 8.93 -5.27 16.08
C GLU A 321 10.15 -6.19 16.08
N LEU A 322 10.08 -7.29 16.84
CA LEU A 322 11.18 -8.25 16.95
C LEU A 322 11.12 -9.36 15.90
N GLY A 323 10.02 -9.42 15.15
CA GLY A 323 9.67 -10.61 14.37
C GLY A 323 9.37 -11.82 15.25
N PHE A 324 9.13 -12.97 14.63
CA PHE A 324 8.94 -14.22 15.34
C PHE A 324 10.27 -14.90 15.63
N ASP A 325 10.37 -15.53 16.82
CA ASP A 325 11.41 -16.52 17.05
C ASP A 325 11.25 -17.71 16.09
N ALA A 326 12.32 -18.47 15.86
CA ALA A 326 12.33 -19.56 14.88
C ALA A 326 11.24 -20.62 15.11
N LYS A 327 10.86 -20.89 16.37
CA LYS A 327 9.83 -21.88 16.70
C LYS A 327 8.44 -21.34 16.37
N THR A 328 8.16 -20.09 16.70
CA THR A 328 6.89 -19.43 16.36
C THR A 328 6.78 -19.22 14.85
N ALA A 329 7.86 -18.79 14.18
CA ALA A 329 7.93 -18.65 12.74
C ALA A 329 7.65 -19.97 12.02
N TRP A 330 8.24 -21.09 12.49
CA TRP A 330 7.98 -22.41 11.95
C TRP A 330 6.51 -22.81 12.06
N LYS A 331 5.90 -22.60 13.23
CA LYS A 331 4.47 -22.89 13.44
C LYS A 331 3.57 -22.04 12.54
N GLU A 332 3.85 -20.76 12.38
CA GLU A 332 3.09 -19.89 11.47
C GLU A 332 3.29 -20.31 10.01
N ALA A 333 4.48 -20.74 9.61
CA ALA A 333 4.76 -21.23 8.26
C ALA A 333 4.02 -22.54 7.92
N GLN A 334 3.83 -23.44 8.90
CA GLN A 334 3.05 -24.67 8.73
C GLN A 334 1.55 -24.42 8.45
N ARG A 335 1.08 -23.19 8.68
CA ARG A 335 -0.31 -22.77 8.45
C ARG A 335 -0.50 -22.08 7.10
N CYS A 336 0.51 -22.11 6.22
CA CYS A 336 0.45 -21.49 4.91
C CYS A 336 -0.73 -22.05 4.09
N LEU A 337 -1.55 -21.16 3.54
CA LEU A 337 -2.69 -21.52 2.69
C LEU A 337 -2.29 -21.88 1.24
N ASN A 338 -0.99 -21.92 0.93
CA ASN A 338 -0.47 -22.26 -0.39
C ASN A 338 -1.15 -21.44 -1.52
N CYS A 339 -1.18 -20.12 -1.37
CA CYS A 339 -1.85 -19.23 -2.34
C CYS A 339 -1.21 -19.26 -3.75
N ASP A 340 -0.01 -19.82 -3.88
CA ASP A 340 0.64 -20.13 -5.15
C ASP A 340 0.11 -21.41 -5.81
N VAL A 341 -0.86 -22.11 -5.20
CA VAL A 341 -1.50 -23.31 -5.75
C VAL A 341 -2.99 -23.02 -5.97
N GLN A 342 -3.46 -23.26 -7.19
CA GLN A 342 -4.82 -22.99 -7.63
C GLN A 342 -5.61 -24.29 -7.75
N THR A 343 -6.87 -24.27 -7.31
CA THR A 343 -7.81 -25.39 -7.52
C THR A 343 -8.37 -25.31 -8.94
N VAL A 344 -8.06 -26.28 -9.79
CA VAL A 344 -8.51 -26.33 -11.19
C VAL A 344 -9.54 -27.44 -11.36
N PHE A 345 -10.70 -27.09 -11.93
CA PHE A 345 -11.80 -28.03 -12.12
C PHE A 345 -12.01 -28.42 -13.59
N SER A 346 -11.98 -29.73 -13.85
CA SER A 346 -12.22 -30.34 -15.15
C SER A 346 -13.64 -30.93 -15.22
N THR A 347 -14.56 -30.18 -15.84
CA THR A 347 -15.97 -30.58 -16.01
C THR A 347 -16.13 -31.97 -16.63
N GLY A 348 -15.34 -32.29 -17.66
CA GLY A 348 -15.43 -33.56 -18.40
C GLY A 348 -15.09 -34.80 -17.56
N GLN A 349 -14.33 -34.64 -16.48
CA GLN A 349 -13.95 -35.73 -15.57
C GLN A 349 -14.90 -35.85 -14.38
N CYS A 350 -15.75 -34.86 -14.13
CA CYS A 350 -16.67 -34.88 -13.00
C CYS A 350 -17.77 -35.93 -13.20
N ILE A 351 -18.02 -36.73 -12.17
CA ILE A 351 -19.12 -37.70 -12.09
C ILE A 351 -20.21 -37.28 -11.10
N GLU A 352 -20.10 -36.08 -10.52
CA GLU A 352 -21.12 -35.49 -9.65
C GLU A 352 -21.43 -36.34 -8.40
N CYS A 353 -20.39 -36.92 -7.81
CA CYS A 353 -20.49 -37.73 -6.59
C CYS A 353 -20.54 -36.92 -5.27
N ASP A 354 -20.53 -35.58 -5.36
CA ASP A 354 -20.55 -34.63 -4.23
C ASP A 354 -19.41 -34.75 -3.20
N ALA A 355 -18.45 -35.65 -3.40
CA ALA A 355 -17.36 -35.87 -2.45
C ALA A 355 -16.50 -34.63 -2.15
N CYS A 356 -16.32 -33.72 -3.13
CA CYS A 356 -15.62 -32.46 -2.93
C CYS A 356 -16.44 -31.43 -2.13
N VAL A 357 -17.76 -31.52 -2.15
CA VAL A 357 -18.66 -30.70 -1.32
C VAL A 357 -18.60 -31.20 0.12
N ASP A 358 -18.72 -32.51 0.31
CA ASP A 358 -18.78 -33.12 1.64
C ASP A 358 -17.47 -32.96 2.44
N ILE A 359 -16.31 -32.97 1.78
CA ILE A 359 -15.01 -32.82 2.44
C ILE A 359 -14.60 -31.35 2.66
N CYS A 360 -15.33 -30.38 2.08
CA CYS A 360 -14.93 -28.98 2.10
C CYS A 360 -15.09 -28.39 3.51
N PRO A 361 -14.01 -27.91 4.17
CA PRO A 361 -14.10 -27.40 5.54
C PRO A 361 -14.86 -26.07 5.65
N THR A 362 -15.03 -25.35 4.54
CA THR A 362 -15.70 -24.04 4.49
C THR A 362 -16.99 -24.04 3.69
N ASP A 363 -17.44 -25.20 3.21
CA ASP A 363 -18.64 -25.33 2.36
C ASP A 363 -18.60 -24.45 1.09
N CYS A 364 -17.40 -24.11 0.59
CA CYS A 364 -17.22 -23.17 -0.52
C CYS A 364 -17.67 -23.72 -1.89
N ILE A 365 -17.92 -25.04 -2.02
CA ILE A 365 -18.30 -25.68 -3.28
C ILE A 365 -19.78 -26.10 -3.22
N THR A 366 -20.55 -25.77 -4.24
CA THR A 366 -21.97 -26.14 -4.38
C THR A 366 -22.27 -26.63 -5.79
N PHE A 367 -22.89 -27.79 -5.94
CA PHE A 367 -23.50 -28.23 -7.21
C PHE A 367 -24.96 -27.81 -7.28
N THR A 368 -25.32 -26.97 -8.24
CA THR A 368 -26.67 -26.41 -8.36
C THR A 368 -27.06 -26.15 -9.82
N ASN A 369 -28.33 -25.81 -10.08
CA ASN A 369 -28.75 -25.40 -11.43
C ASN A 369 -28.13 -24.04 -11.78
N ASN A 370 -27.68 -23.85 -13.01
CA ASN A 370 -27.13 -22.56 -13.43
C ASN A 370 -28.19 -21.45 -13.38
N GLY A 371 -27.78 -20.18 -13.28
CA GLY A 371 -28.70 -19.05 -13.16
C GLY A 371 -27.96 -17.71 -13.18
N VAL A 372 -28.73 -16.63 -13.00
CA VAL A 372 -28.15 -15.29 -12.79
C VAL A 372 -27.43 -15.30 -11.44
N GLU A 373 -26.27 -14.66 -11.37
CA GLU A 373 -25.39 -14.69 -10.19
C GLU A 373 -26.10 -14.29 -8.89
N ALA A 374 -26.94 -13.24 -8.93
CA ALA A 374 -27.71 -12.79 -7.77
C ALA A 374 -28.61 -13.88 -7.19
N ASP A 375 -29.18 -14.76 -8.03
CA ASP A 375 -29.95 -15.93 -7.61
C ASP A 375 -29.01 -17.07 -7.16
N LEU A 376 -27.94 -17.34 -7.90
CA LEU A 376 -26.96 -18.38 -7.54
C LEU A 376 -26.42 -18.19 -6.12
N ARG A 377 -26.06 -16.96 -5.74
CA ARG A 377 -25.55 -16.60 -4.41
C ARG A 377 -26.51 -16.97 -3.27
N THR A 378 -27.81 -17.03 -3.52
CA THR A 378 -28.82 -17.43 -2.51
C THR A 378 -28.89 -18.95 -2.31
N ARG A 379 -28.35 -19.73 -3.24
CA ARG A 379 -28.41 -21.20 -3.28
C ARG A 379 -27.09 -21.86 -2.89
N LEU A 380 -26.06 -21.09 -2.58
CA LEU A 380 -24.75 -21.60 -2.16
C LEU A 380 -24.79 -22.07 -0.71
N ARG A 381 -23.99 -23.09 -0.41
CA ARG A 381 -23.85 -23.60 0.96
C ARG A 381 -23.15 -22.58 1.87
N ALA A 382 -22.09 -21.94 1.40
CA ALA A 382 -21.45 -20.81 2.06
C ALA A 382 -22.09 -19.48 1.62
N PRO A 383 -22.34 -18.52 2.55
CA PRO A 383 -22.89 -17.21 2.20
C PRO A 383 -21.91 -16.35 1.39
N ALA A 384 -22.14 -16.22 0.07
CA ALA A 384 -21.34 -15.37 -0.81
C ALA A 384 -21.80 -13.89 -0.79
N ARG A 385 -21.48 -13.19 0.30
CA ARG A 385 -21.95 -11.81 0.59
C ARG A 385 -21.23 -10.72 -0.21
N HIS A 386 -20.06 -11.03 -0.73
CA HIS A 386 -19.20 -10.08 -1.45
C HIS A 386 -19.51 -10.13 -2.95
N ALA A 387 -20.40 -9.23 -3.40
CA ALA A 387 -20.83 -9.16 -4.80
C ALA A 387 -19.78 -8.54 -5.74
N ASP A 388 -18.72 -7.95 -5.19
CA ASP A 388 -17.55 -7.46 -5.91
C ASP A 388 -16.53 -8.56 -6.24
N GLN A 389 -16.69 -9.75 -5.65
CA GLN A 389 -15.85 -10.92 -5.92
C GLN A 389 -16.59 -11.89 -6.84
N ASP A 390 -15.97 -12.31 -7.93
CA ASP A 390 -16.58 -13.23 -8.88
C ASP A 390 -16.76 -14.64 -8.28
N LEU A 391 -17.84 -15.32 -8.67
CA LEU A 391 -18.01 -16.75 -8.39
C LEU A 391 -17.28 -17.58 -9.44
N TYR A 392 -16.58 -18.63 -9.02
CA TYR A 392 -16.01 -19.59 -9.95
C TYR A 392 -17.06 -20.61 -10.36
N VAL A 393 -17.66 -20.42 -11.54
CA VAL A 393 -18.74 -21.27 -12.08
C VAL A 393 -18.21 -22.15 -13.21
N SER A 394 -18.41 -23.45 -13.09
CA SER A 394 -18.05 -24.40 -14.15
C SER A 394 -18.99 -24.32 -15.34
N GLY A 395 -18.56 -24.87 -16.48
CA GLY A 395 -19.49 -25.26 -17.55
C GLY A 395 -20.52 -26.30 -17.07
N ASN A 396 -21.56 -26.53 -17.87
CA ASN A 396 -22.61 -27.51 -17.57
C ASN A 396 -22.03 -28.92 -17.40
N LEU A 397 -22.47 -29.60 -16.36
CA LEU A 397 -22.15 -30.99 -16.06
C LEU A 397 -23.15 -31.94 -16.73
N LYS A 398 -22.95 -33.25 -16.56
CA LYS A 398 -23.74 -34.29 -17.24
C LYS A 398 -25.22 -34.24 -16.86
N THR A 399 -25.54 -33.82 -15.64
CA THR A 399 -26.93 -33.63 -15.18
C THR A 399 -27.54 -32.27 -15.58
N GLY A 400 -26.76 -31.37 -16.19
CA GLY A 400 -27.17 -29.98 -16.46
C GLY A 400 -26.95 -29.02 -15.29
N ARG A 401 -26.50 -29.52 -14.12
CA ARG A 401 -26.02 -28.67 -13.01
C ARG A 401 -24.67 -28.01 -13.36
N VAL A 402 -24.28 -27.03 -12.55
CA VAL A 402 -22.95 -26.42 -12.53
C VAL A 402 -22.32 -26.60 -11.16
N MET A 403 -20.99 -26.67 -11.13
CA MET A 403 -20.20 -26.49 -9.91
C MET A 403 -20.00 -24.99 -9.72
N VAL A 404 -20.38 -24.47 -8.56
CA VAL A 404 -20.12 -23.10 -8.14
C VAL A 404 -19.20 -23.14 -6.94
N LYS A 405 -18.09 -22.42 -7.03
CA LYS A 405 -17.12 -22.25 -5.95
C LYS A 405 -17.02 -20.78 -5.58
N ASP A 406 -17.17 -20.50 -4.29
CA ASP A 406 -16.86 -19.19 -3.72
C ASP A 406 -15.37 -19.17 -3.33
N GLU A 407 -14.57 -18.42 -4.08
CA GLU A 407 -13.13 -18.31 -3.83
C GLU A 407 -12.81 -17.54 -2.55
N ASP A 408 -13.69 -16.62 -2.12
CA ASP A 408 -13.46 -15.74 -0.96
C ASP A 408 -13.32 -16.53 0.34
N VAL A 409 -13.98 -17.69 0.42
CA VAL A 409 -13.96 -18.57 1.60
C VAL A 409 -13.20 -19.88 1.35
N CYS A 410 -12.55 -20.04 0.18
CA CYS A 410 -11.74 -21.23 -0.08
C CYS A 410 -10.38 -21.14 0.60
N LEU A 411 -9.99 -22.22 1.30
CA LEU A 411 -8.69 -22.30 1.98
C LEU A 411 -7.55 -22.83 1.12
N HIS A 412 -7.81 -23.20 -0.15
CA HIS A 412 -6.83 -23.84 -1.04
C HIS A 412 -6.15 -25.10 -0.46
N CYS A 413 -6.83 -25.77 0.49
CA CYS A 413 -6.31 -26.92 1.23
C CYS A 413 -6.14 -28.22 0.41
N GLY A 414 -6.65 -28.28 -0.82
CA GLY A 414 -6.49 -29.45 -1.70
C GLY A 414 -7.37 -30.67 -1.38
N LEU A 415 -8.13 -30.67 -0.27
CA LEU A 415 -9.01 -31.78 0.11
C LEU A 415 -10.03 -32.16 -0.98
N CYS A 416 -10.53 -31.19 -1.76
CA CYS A 416 -11.43 -31.45 -2.88
C CYS A 416 -10.76 -32.28 -3.99
N ALA A 417 -9.47 -32.04 -4.24
CA ALA A 417 -8.65 -32.76 -5.22
C ALA A 417 -8.22 -34.14 -4.70
N GLU A 418 -7.81 -34.23 -3.44
CA GLU A 418 -7.49 -35.50 -2.78
C GLU A 418 -8.70 -36.44 -2.75
N ARG A 419 -9.89 -35.95 -2.40
CA ARG A 419 -11.10 -36.77 -2.30
C ARG A 419 -11.71 -37.11 -3.66
N CYS A 420 -11.30 -36.46 -4.75
CA CYS A 420 -11.91 -36.62 -6.05
C CYS A 420 -11.55 -37.99 -6.68
N PRO A 421 -12.51 -38.92 -6.88
CA PRO A 421 -12.21 -40.25 -7.40
C PRO A 421 -11.81 -40.26 -8.89
N THR A 422 -12.11 -39.20 -9.62
CA THR A 422 -11.83 -39.10 -11.06
C THR A 422 -10.71 -38.14 -11.41
N GLY A 423 -10.16 -37.44 -10.41
CA GLY A 423 -9.19 -36.36 -10.64
C GLY A 423 -9.78 -35.13 -11.34
N ALA A 424 -11.11 -34.94 -11.29
CA ALA A 424 -11.77 -33.75 -11.82
C ALA A 424 -11.33 -32.46 -11.12
N TRP A 425 -10.82 -32.55 -9.90
CA TRP A 425 -10.12 -31.48 -9.21
C TRP A 425 -8.62 -31.74 -9.26
N ASP A 426 -7.86 -30.70 -9.62
CA ASP A 426 -6.41 -30.70 -9.65
C ASP A 426 -5.86 -29.50 -8.89
N MET A 427 -4.72 -29.69 -8.21
CA MET A 427 -4.00 -28.62 -7.54
C MET A 427 -2.83 -28.21 -8.43
N GLN A 428 -2.92 -27.05 -9.04
CA GLN A 428 -1.93 -26.58 -10.00
C GLN A 428 -1.15 -25.40 -9.43
N LYS A 429 0.17 -25.53 -9.35
CA LYS A 429 1.04 -24.44 -8.96
C LYS A 429 1.02 -23.37 -10.03
N PHE A 430 0.72 -22.16 -9.61
CA PHE A 430 0.69 -20.95 -10.39
C PHE A 430 2.04 -20.27 -10.33
N LEU A 431 2.68 -20.15 -11.49
CA LEU A 431 3.87 -19.33 -11.68
C LEU A 431 3.47 -18.09 -12.48
N LEU A 432 3.58 -16.93 -11.83
CA LEU A 432 3.44 -15.62 -12.47
C LEU A 432 4.81 -15.11 -12.88
N GLU A 433 4.99 -14.92 -14.18
CA GLU A 433 6.14 -14.23 -14.74
C GLU A 433 5.71 -12.81 -15.12
N PRO A 434 5.97 -11.80 -14.27
CA PRO A 434 5.54 -10.44 -14.56
C PRO A 434 6.23 -9.96 -15.85
N ALA A 435 5.51 -9.17 -16.64
CA ALA A 435 6.12 -8.46 -17.75
C ALA A 435 7.29 -7.61 -17.26
N ARG A 436 8.45 -7.72 -17.93
CA ARG A 436 9.65 -6.95 -17.61
C ARG A 436 10.10 -6.14 -18.81
N ALA A 437 10.68 -4.98 -18.56
CA ALA A 437 11.36 -4.21 -19.59
C ALA A 437 12.50 -5.02 -20.22
N GLY A 438 12.74 -4.81 -21.52
CA GLY A 438 13.78 -5.48 -22.28
C GLY A 438 13.24 -6.35 -23.41
N ARG A 439 14.06 -7.29 -23.91
CA ARG A 439 13.74 -8.04 -25.15
C ARG A 439 12.38 -8.74 -25.13
N ALA A 440 11.93 -9.23 -23.98
CA ALA A 440 10.67 -9.94 -23.84
C ALA A 440 9.43 -9.04 -23.99
N CYS A 441 9.53 -7.73 -23.73
CA CYS A 441 8.40 -6.81 -23.91
C CYS A 441 8.36 -6.15 -25.28
N ARG A 442 9.40 -6.31 -26.09
CA ARG A 442 9.49 -5.72 -27.43
C ARG A 442 8.65 -6.52 -28.41
N SER A 443 8.01 -5.79 -29.30
CA SER A 443 7.24 -6.36 -30.40
C SER A 443 8.23 -7.08 -31.31
N HIS A 444 8.03 -8.37 -31.59
CA HIS A 444 8.84 -9.13 -32.55
C HIS A 444 8.62 -8.62 -33.98
N HIS A 445 9.02 -7.38 -34.30
CA HIS A 445 8.87 -6.74 -35.60
C HIS A 445 10.19 -6.24 -36.19
N GLY A 446 11.34 -6.60 -35.60
CA GLY A 446 12.67 -6.21 -36.08
C GLY A 446 13.41 -7.25 -36.95
N ALA A 447 12.99 -8.51 -36.99
CA ALA A 447 13.77 -9.58 -37.64
C ALA A 447 13.51 -9.77 -39.14
N GLN A 448 12.52 -9.11 -39.74
CA GLN A 448 12.14 -9.31 -41.16
C GLN A 448 12.49 -8.15 -42.12
N LYS A 449 13.12 -7.07 -41.66
CA LYS A 449 13.47 -5.91 -42.52
C LYS A 449 14.93 -5.83 -43.00
N LYS A 450 15.70 -6.92 -42.91
CA LYS A 450 17.05 -7.03 -43.52
C LYS A 450 17.21 -8.33 -44.32
N ALA A 451 16.27 -8.58 -45.23
CA ALA A 451 16.43 -9.54 -46.32
C ALA A 451 15.45 -9.20 -47.45
N ALA A 452 15.75 -8.12 -48.18
CA ALA A 452 15.29 -7.87 -49.55
C ALA A 452 16.22 -6.85 -50.19
#